data_AF-A0A958JUQ6-F1
#
_entry.id   AF-A0A958JUQ6-F1
#
_cell.length_a   1.000
_cell.length_b   1.000
_cell.length_c   1.000
_cell.angle_alpha   90.00
_cell.angle_beta   90.00
_cell.angle_gamma   90.00
#
_symmetry.space_group_name_H-M   'P 1'
#
loop_
_entity.id
_entity.type
_entity.pdbx_description
1 polymer ?
#
loop_
_entity_poly.entity_id
_entity_poly.type
_entity_poly.pdbx_seq_one_letter_code
_entity_poly.pdbx_strand_id
1 'polypeptide(L)' 'RGVYLAGGGALTKGLAERLERDTGITFYRAEDPLGCVVRGVGKVMEELPNYQRLCIA' A
#
# COMPACT_ATOMS: atom_id res chain seq x y z
N ARG A 1 9.36 -12.39 0.29
CA ARG A 1 9.60 -10.97 0.66
C ARG A 1 9.50 -10.18 -0.63
N GLY A 2 8.55 -9.25 -0.74
CA GLY A 2 8.32 -8.47 -1.96
C GLY A 2 7.55 -7.20 -1.63
N VAL A 3 7.13 -6.46 -2.65
CA VAL A 3 6.48 -5.16 -2.48
C VAL A 3 4.99 -5.27 -2.83
N TYR A 4 4.13 -4.73 -1.97
CA TYR A 4 2.70 -4.62 -2.28
C TYR A 4 2.39 -3.25 -2.90
N LEU A 5 1.74 -3.26 -4.06
CA LEU A 5 1.23 -2.08 -4.74
C LEU A 5 -0.18 -1.77 -4.22
N ALA A 6 -0.34 -0.56 -3.72
CA ALA A 6 -1.61 0.01 -3.30
C ALA A 6 -1.90 1.33 -4.05
N GLY A 7 -3.11 1.86 -3.89
CA GLY A 7 -3.60 3.06 -4.56
C GLY A 7 -4.09 2.82 -5.99
N GLY A 8 -4.61 3.87 -6.63
CA GLY A 8 -5.14 3.79 -8.00
C GLY A 8 -4.09 3.39 -9.04
N GLY A 9 -2.83 3.80 -8.85
CA GLY A 9 -1.73 3.43 -9.73
C GLY A 9 -1.47 1.92 -9.79
N ALA A 10 -1.80 1.17 -8.72
CA ALA A 10 -1.65 -0.28 -8.71
C ALA A 10 -2.56 -1.01 -9.73
N LEU A 11 -3.61 -0.33 -10.22
CA LEU A 11 -4.53 -0.83 -11.25
C LEU A 11 -4.04 -0.56 -12.67
N THR A 12 -2.96 0.20 -12.84
CA THR A 12 -2.34 0.40 -14.15
C THR A 12 -1.89 -0.95 -14.72
N LYS A 13 -2.43 -1.30 -15.89
CA LYS A 13 -2.14 -2.57 -16.57
C LYS A 13 -0.64 -2.73 -16.81
N GLY A 14 -0.08 -3.85 -16.39
CA GLY A 14 1.33 -4.15 -16.61
C GLY A 14 2.31 -3.50 -15.63
N LEU A 15 1.84 -2.72 -14.65
CA LEU A 15 2.74 -2.00 -13.73
C LEU A 15 3.57 -2.96 -12.87
N ALA A 16 2.94 -3.98 -12.27
CA ALA A 16 3.66 -4.95 -11.45
C ALA A 16 4.71 -5.69 -12.28
N GLU A 17 4.31 -6.19 -13.45
CA GLU A 17 5.17 -6.93 -14.37
C GLU A 17 6.34 -6.08 -14.90
N ARG A 18 6.11 -4.78 -15.11
CA ARG A 18 7.18 -3.83 -15.48
C ARG A 18 8.18 -3.66 -14.34
N LEU A 19 7.70 -3.42 -13.11
CA LEU A 19 8.55 -3.21 -11.95
C LEU A 19 9.35 -4.47 -11.61
N GLU A 20 8.72 -5.65 -11.71
CA GLU A 20 9.40 -6.94 -11.55
C GLU A 20 10.53 -7.11 -12.56
N ARG A 21 10.26 -6.84 -13.84
CA ARG A 21 11.28 -6.93 -14.90
C ARG A 21 12.45 -5.98 -14.69
N ASP A 22 12.17 -4.75 -14.26
CA ASP A 22 13.19 -3.70 -14.16
C ASP A 22 14.05 -3.82 -12.89
N THR A 23 13.50 -4.41 -11.81
CA THR A 23 14.18 -4.46 -10.51
C THR A 23 14.57 -5.87 -10.05
N GLY A 24 13.97 -6.92 -10.63
CA GLY A 24 14.12 -8.31 -10.17
C GLY A 24 13.43 -8.62 -8.84
N ILE A 25 12.70 -7.67 -8.25
CA ILE A 25 11.94 -7.85 -7.00
C ILE A 25 10.52 -8.29 -7.33
N THR A 26 9.93 -9.20 -6.56
CA THR A 26 8.52 -9.59 -6.72
C THR A 26 7.57 -8.48 -6.26
N PHE A 27 6.57 -8.16 -7.08
CA PHE A 27 5.51 -7.18 -6.78
C PHE A 27 4.14 -7.86 -6.73
N TYR A 28 3.37 -7.52 -5.71
CA TYR A 28 2.01 -8.02 -5.50
C TYR A 28 1.03 -6.86 -5.58
N ARG A 29 -0.15 -7.08 -6.14
CA ARG A 29 -1.26 -6.12 -5.99
C ARG A 29 -1.95 -6.38 -4.65
N ALA A 30 -2.23 -5.32 -3.88
CA ALA A 30 -3.08 -5.44 -2.70
C ALA A 30 -4.48 -5.93 -3.09
N GLU A 31 -5.16 -6.62 -2.18
CA GLU A 31 -6.51 -7.16 -2.41
C GLU A 31 -7.53 -6.04 -2.69
N ASP A 32 -7.46 -4.95 -1.93
CA ASP A 32 -8.24 -3.72 -2.13
C ASP A 32 -7.30 -2.51 -2.21
N PRO A 33 -6.65 -2.26 -3.37
CA PRO A 33 -5.63 -1.23 -3.47
C PRO A 33 -6.21 0.18 -3.29
N LEU A 34 -7.49 0.40 -3.63
CA LEU A 34 -8.13 1.71 -3.49
C LEU A 34 -8.51 2.00 -2.03
N GLY A 35 -8.99 1.00 -1.30
CA GLY A 35 -9.38 1.15 0.10
C GLY A 35 -8.22 1.09 1.10
N CYS A 36 -7.02 0.63 0.69
CA CYS A 36 -5.86 0.48 1.58
C CYS A 36 -5.60 1.71 2.47
N VAL A 37 -5.63 2.92 1.90
CA VAL A 37 -5.29 4.15 2.63
C VAL A 37 -6.34 4.47 3.68
N VAL A 38 -7.63 4.59 3.30
CA VAL A 38 -8.70 4.96 4.24
C VAL A 38 -8.91 3.91 5.33
N ARG A 39 -8.78 2.61 5.00
CA ARG A 39 -8.86 1.54 6.00
C ARG A 39 -7.67 1.60 6.98
N GLY A 40 -6.47 1.91 6.48
CA GLY A 40 -5.30 2.12 7.32
C GLY A 40 -5.49 3.29 8.29
N VAL A 41 -6.05 4.40 7.81
CA VAL A 41 -6.42 5.54 8.67
C VAL A 41 -7.44 5.12 9.73
N GLY A 42 -8.48 4.37 9.36
CA GLY A 42 -9.47 3.87 10.32
C GLY A 42 -8.84 3.07 11.46
N LYS A 43 -7.93 2.13 11.13
CA LYS A 43 -7.19 1.35 12.13
C LYS A 43 -6.31 2.22 13.03
N VAL A 44 -5.64 3.22 12.45
CA VAL A 44 -4.83 4.17 13.23
C VAL A 44 -5.71 4.97 14.20
N MET A 45 -6.92 5.36 13.79
CA MET A 45 -7.84 6.09 14.66
C MET A 45 -8.39 5.22 15.80
N GLU A 46 -8.64 3.94 15.55
CA GLU A 46 -9.05 2.96 16.57
C GLU A 46 -7.96 2.75 17.64
N GLU A 47 -6.69 2.84 17.26
CA GLU A 47 -5.53 2.65 18.14
C GLU A 47 -4.66 3.91 18.26
N LEU A 48 -5.28 5.09 18.25
CA LEU A 48 -4.57 6.36 18.12
C LEU A 48 -3.41 6.55 19.14
N PRO A 49 -3.53 6.15 20.43
CA PRO A 49 -2.42 6.22 21.37
C PRO A 49 -1.16 5.46 20.92
N ASN A 50 -1.32 4.35 20.19
CA ASN A 50 -0.20 3.53 19.69
C ASN A 50 0.52 4.20 18.50
N TYR A 51 -0.21 5.00 17.72
CA TYR A 51 0.27 5.59 16.47
C TYR A 51 0.52 7.10 16.56
N GLN A 52 0.27 7.73 17.71
CA GLN A 52 0.32 9.17 17.90
C GLN A 52 1.64 9.82 17.43
N ARG A 53 2.78 9.13 17.61
CA ARG A 53 4.10 9.62 17.17
C ARG A 53 4.27 9.64 15.64
N LEU A 54 3.46 8.89 14.90
CA LEU A 54 3.50 8.83 13.44
C LEU A 54 2.57 9.85 12.78
N CYS A 55 1.59 10.37 13.52
CA CYS A 55 0.66 11.38 13.02
C CYS A 55 1.31 12.78 13.02
N ILE A 56 1.09 13.52 11.95
CA ILE A 56 1.39 14.95 11.86
C ILE A 56 0.12 15.74 12.17
N ALA A 57 0.26 16.75 13.04
CA ALA A 57 -0.83 17.61 13.50
C ALA A 57 -1.05 18.80 12.56
#